data_AF-A0A1W9K062-F1
#
_entry.id   AF-A0A1W9K062-F1
#
_cell.length_a   1.000
_cell.length_b   1.000
_cell.length_c   1.000
_cell.angle_alpha   90.00
_cell.angle_beta   90.00
_cell.angle_gamma   90.00
#
_symmetry.space_group_name_H-M   'P 1'
#
loop_
_entity.id
_entity.type
_entity.pdbx_description
1 polymer ?
#
loop_
_entity_poly.entity_id
_entity_poly.type
_entity_poly.pdbx_seq_one_letter_code
_entity_poly.pdbx_strand_id
1 'polypeptide(L)'
;MNDLSPDLEKAKVNLETSSIPWAELQRFFAAGLAISVAEELDLVEVAYQFSRDNKTQVAQWLEAGLIGHVSDRQAGEWISANSSVWAVVVRPWVLVQASIYAPANNPH
;
A
#
# COMPACT_ATOMS: atom_id res chain seq x y z
N MET A 1 -21.12 4.66 -31.21
CA MET A 1 -20.61 3.36 -30.76
C MET A 1 -19.23 3.61 -30.15
N ASN A 2 -19.06 3.19 -28.89
CA ASN A 2 -17.91 3.28 -27.96
C ASN A 2 -17.46 4.70 -27.52
N ASP A 3 -17.83 5.27 -26.36
CA ASP A 3 -17.84 4.82 -24.94
C ASP A 3 -16.58 5.31 -24.17
N LEU A 4 -16.85 6.26 -23.26
CA LEU A 4 -16.19 6.58 -21.98
C LEU A 4 -14.67 6.85 -21.91
N SER A 5 -14.27 8.13 -21.90
CA SER A 5 -13.06 8.65 -21.21
C SER A 5 -13.00 10.17 -21.44
N PRO A 6 -12.68 11.05 -20.45
CA PRO A 6 -11.86 10.86 -19.25
C PRO A 6 -12.40 11.58 -17.99
N ASP A 7 -13.73 11.70 -17.83
CA ASP A 7 -14.36 12.49 -16.75
C ASP A 7 -14.89 11.59 -15.62
N LEU A 8 -13.96 11.08 -14.80
CA LEU A 8 -14.20 10.94 -13.36
C LEU A 8 -12.94 11.38 -12.63
N GLU A 9 -12.43 12.53 -13.05
CA GLU A 9 -11.60 13.36 -12.23
C GLU A 9 -12.48 13.94 -11.11
N LYS A 10 -11.99 13.83 -9.86
CA LYS A 10 -12.55 14.46 -8.65
C LYS A 10 -13.81 13.71 -8.16
N ALA A 11 -13.75 13.01 -7.05
CA ALA A 11 -13.64 13.64 -5.75
C ALA A 11 -13.38 12.56 -4.71
N LYS A 12 -12.69 12.92 -3.62
CA LYS A 12 -12.23 12.05 -2.54
C LYS A 12 -10.97 11.27 -2.91
N VAL A 13 -9.84 11.97 -2.99
CA VAL A 13 -8.67 11.46 -2.24
C VAL A 13 -9.09 11.57 -0.77
N ASN A 14 -9.95 10.67 -0.36
CA ASN A 14 -10.10 10.36 1.04
C ASN A 14 -8.83 9.58 1.35
N LEU A 15 -8.13 9.96 2.42
CA LEU A 15 -7.24 9.05 3.13
C LEU A 15 -8.10 7.91 3.69
N GLU A 16 -8.62 7.08 2.78
CA GLU A 16 -9.48 5.94 3.06
C GLU A 16 -8.55 4.76 3.22
N THR A 17 -8.09 4.57 4.46
CA THR A 17 -7.43 3.34 4.87
C THR A 17 -8.48 2.24 4.91
N SER A 18 -8.47 1.35 3.92
CA SER A 18 -9.39 0.23 3.84
C SER A 18 -8.63 -1.09 3.78
N SER A 19 -9.14 -2.10 4.47
CA SER A 19 -8.65 -3.47 4.30
C SER A 19 -9.23 -4.03 3.00
N ILE A 20 -8.36 -4.39 2.06
CA ILE A 20 -8.73 -4.94 0.75
C ILE A 20 -7.86 -6.18 0.46
N PRO A 21 -8.37 -7.21 -0.24
CA PRO A 21 -7.55 -8.31 -0.72
C PRO A 21 -6.40 -7.78 -1.60
N TRP A 22 -5.19 -8.27 -1.34
CA TRP A 22 -4.00 -7.89 -2.09
C TRP A 22 -4.13 -8.17 -3.62
N ALA A 23 -4.95 -9.15 -4.01
CA ALA A 23 -5.27 -9.44 -5.40
C ALA A 23 -5.79 -8.21 -6.17
N GLU A 24 -6.61 -7.36 -5.55
CA GLU A 24 -7.14 -6.14 -6.16
C GLU A 24 -6.06 -5.07 -6.38
N LEU A 25 -4.96 -5.17 -5.61
CA LEU A 25 -3.84 -4.25 -5.67
C LEU A 25 -2.76 -4.67 -6.68
N GLN A 26 -2.87 -5.87 -7.27
CA GLN A 26 -1.92 -6.33 -8.30
C GLN A 26 -1.76 -5.36 -9.46
N ARG A 27 -2.83 -4.64 -9.85
CA ARG A 27 -2.75 -3.61 -10.91
C ARG A 27 -1.81 -2.46 -10.55
N PHE A 28 -1.80 -2.04 -9.28
CA PHE A 28 -0.94 -0.96 -8.79
C PHE A 28 0.48 -1.45 -8.57
N PHE A 29 0.63 -2.69 -8.09
CA PHE A 29 1.91 -3.36 -8.00
C PHE A 29 2.58 -3.51 -9.37
N ALA A 30 1.86 -3.98 -10.38
CA ALA A 30 2.35 -4.10 -11.76
C ALA A 30 2.73 -2.74 -12.38
N ALA A 31 2.06 -1.66 -11.96
CA ALA A 31 2.39 -0.30 -12.35
C ALA A 31 3.59 0.32 -11.58
N GLY A 32 4.15 -0.39 -10.58
CA GLY A 32 5.20 0.15 -9.72
C GLY A 32 4.73 1.25 -8.76
N LEU A 33 3.42 1.29 -8.48
CA LEU A 33 2.79 2.29 -7.62
C LEU A 33 2.49 1.77 -6.20
N ALA A 34 2.72 0.49 -5.94
CA ALA A 34 2.49 -0.13 -4.63
C ALA A 34 3.73 -0.05 -3.72
N ILE A 35 3.56 0.63 -2.59
CA ILE A 35 4.59 0.82 -1.57
C ILE A 35 4.20 0.01 -0.33
N SER A 36 5.03 -0.97 0.06
CA SER A 36 4.92 -1.60 1.37
C SER A 36 5.41 -0.65 2.45
N VAL A 37 4.62 -0.51 3.49
CA VAL A 37 4.94 0.22 4.72
C VAL A 37 5.09 -0.81 5.84
N ALA A 38 6.16 -0.68 6.61
CA ALA A 38 6.41 -1.51 7.78
C ALA A 38 5.32 -1.29 8.84
N GLU A 39 5.03 -2.31 9.64
CA GLU A 39 4.03 -2.25 10.72
C GLU A 39 4.39 -1.24 11.83
N GLU A 40 5.68 -0.91 11.96
CA GLU A 40 6.17 0.10 12.91
C GLU A 40 5.81 1.54 12.52
N LEU A 41 5.41 1.75 11.26
CA LEU A 41 4.93 3.05 10.78
C LEU A 41 3.40 3.06 10.70
N ASP A 42 2.83 4.20 11.05
CA ASP A 42 1.40 4.39 10.91
C ASP A 42 1.06 4.68 9.43
N LEU A 43 0.22 3.83 8.84
CA LEU A 43 -0.16 3.94 7.43
C LEU A 43 -0.81 5.29 7.10
N VAL A 44 -1.53 5.91 8.05
CA VAL A 44 -2.12 7.24 7.89
C VAL A 44 -1.03 8.32 7.97
N GLU A 45 -0.06 8.19 8.88
CA GLU A 45 1.06 9.12 8.96
C GLU A 45 1.91 9.11 7.69
N VAL A 46 2.29 7.92 7.20
CA VAL A 46 3.06 7.78 5.96
C VAL A 46 2.26 8.36 4.79
N ALA A 47 0.97 8.04 4.68
CA ALA A 47 0.11 8.60 3.65
C ALA A 47 0.02 10.13 3.71
N TYR A 48 -0.03 10.70 4.91
CA TYR A 48 0.00 12.15 5.12
C TYR A 48 1.32 12.77 4.66
N GLN A 49 2.47 12.17 5.01
CA GLN A 49 3.78 12.66 4.56
C GLN A 49 3.95 12.55 3.04
N PHE A 50 3.49 11.46 2.44
CA PHE A 50 3.47 11.27 0.98
C PHE A 50 2.56 12.30 0.29
N SER A 51 1.38 12.57 0.83
CA SER A 51 0.46 13.60 0.30
C SER A 51 1.06 15.00 0.38
N ARG A 52 1.98 15.25 1.31
CA ARG A 52 2.71 16.52 1.44
C ARG A 52 3.99 16.58 0.62
N ASP A 53 4.28 15.53 -0.17
CA ASP A 53 5.53 15.38 -0.92
C ASP A 53 6.78 15.52 -0.02
N ASN A 54 6.71 15.01 1.22
CA ASN A 54 7.80 15.14 2.19
C ASN A 54 8.94 14.16 1.88
N LYS A 55 9.74 14.49 0.86
CA LYS A 55 10.87 13.67 0.40
C LYS A 55 11.90 13.40 1.49
N THR A 56 12.07 14.32 2.45
CA THR A 56 13.02 14.15 3.54
C THR A 56 12.63 12.99 4.46
N GLN A 57 11.35 12.89 4.86
CA GLN A 57 10.89 11.72 5.63
C GLN A 57 10.87 10.45 4.81
N VAL A 58 10.39 10.53 3.56
CA VAL A 58 10.34 9.36 2.66
C VAL A 58 11.74 8.79 2.45
N ALA A 59 12.76 9.62 2.25
CA ALA A 59 14.15 9.18 2.11
C ALA A 59 14.63 8.48 3.39
N GLN A 60 14.41 9.06 4.57
CA GLN A 60 14.82 8.45 5.84
C GLN A 60 14.15 7.09 6.07
N TRP A 61 12.87 6.96 5.76
CA TRP A 61 12.18 5.69 5.87
C TRP A 61 12.67 4.65 4.86
N LEU A 62 12.99 5.09 3.64
CA LEU A 62 13.55 4.21 2.62
C LEU A 62 14.96 3.72 3.04
N GLU A 63 15.80 4.62 3.56
CA GLU A 63 17.15 4.30 4.07
C GLU A 63 17.09 3.38 5.30
N ALA A 64 16.10 3.59 6.16
CA ALA A 64 15.86 2.74 7.32
C ALA A 64 15.15 1.41 6.97
N GLY A 65 14.71 1.22 5.72
CA GLY A 65 14.00 0.02 5.27
C GLY A 65 12.55 -0.09 5.79
N LEU A 66 11.97 1.03 6.21
CA LEU A 66 10.63 1.11 6.79
C LEU A 66 9.53 1.27 5.74
N ILE A 67 9.89 1.83 4.59
CA ILE A 67 9.04 1.82 3.41
C ILE A 67 9.84 1.27 2.24
N GLY A 68 9.16 0.63 1.30
CA GLY A 68 9.80 0.07 0.13
C GLY A 68 8.78 -0.41 -0.89
N HIS A 69 9.26 -0.92 -2.02
CA HIS A 69 8.39 -1.62 -2.94
C HIS A 69 8.07 -3.01 -2.39
N VAL A 70 6.82 -3.44 -2.58
CA VAL A 70 6.45 -4.83 -2.32
C VAL A 70 7.32 -5.72 -3.22
N SER A 71 7.97 -6.72 -2.65
CA SER A 71 8.75 -7.67 -3.44
C SER A 71 7.86 -8.73 -4.08
N ASP A 72 8.23 -9.28 -5.23
CA ASP A 72 7.46 -10.34 -5.91
C ASP A 72 7.16 -11.53 -5.01
N ARG A 73 8.13 -11.90 -4.15
CA ARG A 73 7.94 -12.93 -3.13
C ARG A 73 6.80 -12.57 -2.17
N GLN A 74 6.83 -11.35 -1.62
CA GLN A 74 5.87 -10.90 -0.62
C GLN A 74 4.47 -10.73 -1.22
N ALA A 75 4.41 -10.23 -2.46
CA ALA A 75 3.19 -10.22 -3.25
C ALA A 75 2.63 -11.64 -3.45
N GLY A 76 3.48 -12.60 -3.84
CA GLY A 76 3.10 -14.00 -4.02
C GLY A 76 2.54 -14.63 -2.75
N GLU A 77 3.19 -14.42 -1.61
CA GLU A 77 2.74 -14.92 -0.31
C GLU A 77 1.34 -14.39 0.05
N TRP A 78 1.10 -13.07 -0.12
CA TRP A 78 -0.21 -12.49 0.17
C TRP A 78 -1.30 -12.98 -0.78
N ILE A 79 -0.99 -13.19 -2.06
CA ILE A 79 -1.94 -13.77 -3.02
C ILE A 79 -2.27 -15.22 -2.64
N SER A 80 -1.25 -16.05 -2.41
CA SER A 80 -1.43 -17.46 -2.06
C SER A 80 -2.15 -17.66 -0.73
N ALA A 81 -1.89 -16.79 0.24
CA ALA A 81 -2.57 -16.79 1.54
C ALA A 81 -3.98 -16.17 1.48
N ASN A 82 -4.41 -15.62 0.34
CA ASN A 82 -5.62 -14.81 0.21
C ASN A 82 -5.71 -13.74 1.31
N SER A 83 -4.56 -13.16 1.67
CA SER A 83 -4.47 -12.26 2.81
C SER A 83 -5.04 -10.89 2.44
N SER A 84 -5.82 -10.33 3.36
CA SER A 84 -6.23 -8.94 3.26
C SER A 84 -5.13 -8.05 3.81
N VAL A 85 -4.84 -6.97 3.10
CA VAL A 85 -3.86 -5.96 3.52
C VAL A 85 -4.56 -4.63 3.74
N TRP A 86 -4.00 -3.82 4.61
CA TRP A 86 -4.43 -2.44 4.73
C TRP A 86 -3.87 -1.67 3.56
N ALA A 87 -4.72 -0.95 2.83
CA ALA A 87 -4.32 -0.12 1.72
C ALA A 87 -4.85 1.30 1.88
N VAL A 88 -4.00 2.28 1.55
CA VAL A 88 -4.36 3.69 1.47
C VAL A 88 -3.88 4.26 0.14
N VAL A 89 -4.78 4.96 -0.54
CA VAL A 89 -4.50 5.53 -1.87
C VAL A 89 -4.05 6.97 -1.71
N VAL A 90 -2.81 7.26 -2.10
CA VAL A 90 -2.21 8.60 -2.08
C VAL A 90 -1.68 8.91 -3.47
N ARG A 91 -2.49 9.56 -4.30
CA ARG A 91 -2.18 9.75 -5.73
C ARG A 91 -0.76 10.31 -5.93
N PRO A 92 0.06 9.67 -6.80
CA PRO A 92 -0.26 8.53 -7.68
C PRO A 92 -0.09 7.13 -7.05
N TRP A 93 0.41 7.03 -5.83
CA TRP A 93 0.81 5.78 -5.17
C TRP A 93 -0.31 5.11 -4.35
N VAL A 94 -0.13 3.83 -4.06
CA VAL A 94 -0.91 3.09 -3.06
C VAL A 94 0.05 2.55 -2.01
N LEU A 95 -0.18 2.92 -0.75
CA LEU A 95 0.59 2.37 0.36
C LEU A 95 -0.17 1.18 0.92
N VAL A 96 0.56 0.10 1.18
CA VAL A 96 0.02 -1.13 1.72
C VAL A 96 0.79 -1.53 2.97
N GLN A 97 0.08 -2.13 3.92
CA GLN A 97 0.69 -2.69 5.12
C GLN A 97 0.13 -4.09 5.33
N ALA A 98 1.03 -5.03 5.59
CA ALA A 98 0.63 -6.37 5.98
C ALA A 98 -0.20 -6.27 7.26
N SER A 99 -1.45 -6.76 7.21
CA SER A 99 -2.19 -7.01 8.44
C SER A 99 -1.50 -8.20 9.08
N ILE A 100 -0.59 -7.95 10.01
CA ILE A 100 0.04 -8.99 10.83
C ILE A 100 -0.99 -9.57 11.80
N TYR A 101 -2.03 -10.21 11.26
CA TYR A 101 -2.70 -11.25 12.00
C TYR A 101 -1.82 -12.50 11.90
N ALA A 102 -0.73 -12.48 12.66
CA ALA A 102 0.04 -13.67 12.92
C ALA A 102 -0.90 -14.70 13.56
N PRO A 103 -1.12 -15.91 12.99
CA PRO A 103 -1.58 -16.99 13.82
C PRO A 103 -0.50 -17.21 14.88
N ALA A 104 -0.82 -16.84 16.12
CA ALA A 104 0.02 -17.01 17.30
C ALA A 104 0.36 -18.49 17.50
N ASN A 105 1.32 -19.02 16.77
CA ASN A 105 1.79 -20.41 16.90
C ASN A 105 3.29 -20.48 16.58
N ASN A 106 4.10 -19.77 17.36
CA ASN A 106 5.51 -20.15 17.51
C ASN A 106 5.60 -21.07 18.75
N PRO A 107 5.83 -22.38 18.59
CA PRO A 107 6.00 -23.27 19.73
C PRO A 107 7.36 -22.97 20.37
N HIS A 108 7.38 -22.82 21.69
CA HIS A 108 8.59 -23.04 22.48
C HIS A 108 8.29 -24.15 23.47
#